data_AF-A0A4R6C1P3-F1
#
_entry.id   AF-A0A4R6C1P3-F1
#
_cell.length_a   1.000
_cell.length_b   1.000
_cell.length_c   1.000
_cell.angle_alpha   90.00
_cell.angle_beta   90.00
_cell.angle_gamma   90.00
#
_symmetry.space_group_name_H-M   'P 1'
#
loop_
_entity.id
_entity.type
_entity.pdbx_description
1 polymer ?
#
loop_
_entity_poly.entity_id
_entity_poly.type
_entity_poly.pdbx_seq_one_letter_code
_entity_poly.pdbx_strand_id
1 'polypeptide(L)'
;MQVDQHYFRGFVLTEQPITGQEIKTLKIGSYILSHSPDLPVTEYKGERHLILLGYAVMEDISLSTRDILKMLDTNPADQQALLNRMNGRYILLVGEDDLKVYPDATTLRPVFYHESLPIAASHSGLAAYVAKHHYEAAVAQYDGMINGYLDFSRYHYIYKLNPNTYLSLHNQQTTRFFPSEDYEVMETTTILQDAIRHFTAMRDWLRTQDTYLTITAGIDSRVSLAVMHDKALPLLTYNSTAKLSAFAEQAYANDIRIVSDIISDLGLNHTLFQIDANQYISDETKDYARQFESSHSYSLSEKLAASDFRGKVHIKSTIFELAKLPVVPRYYVPDDFSFKEVIKRKKPEALTIDADEMMESYFRRADLTVAKARGHYLPDLYYQEQRMGNWHSNITQETDNSVEVFILLNTREMLRRVTSASLSDRRRKVLHREWINHFWPVLNFYPINEQENLYTLYKEQQGSVEIEGDDVIIAGDQVVPKFPLKKTEVTFNLRNKGTEPCAVNIMSHYKNAAAVGTLSLQIADQCYPYQALTTGKSLVVEPDGVVSVTIKYNKLYDRESWQKAARLTIN
;
A
#
# COMPACT_ATOMS: atom_id res chain seq x y z
N MET A 1 15.08 24.58 15.05
CA MET A 1 15.87 25.08 13.92
C MET A 1 17.24 25.35 14.46
N GLN A 2 18.33 24.74 13.95
CA GLN A 2 19.51 25.60 13.85
C GLN A 2 19.00 26.82 13.10
N VAL A 3 19.03 27.99 13.72
CA VAL A 3 18.22 29.15 13.31
C VAL A 3 18.45 29.54 11.84
N ASP A 4 19.51 29.01 11.23
CA ASP A 4 19.94 29.22 9.85
C ASP A 4 19.55 28.10 8.85
N GLN A 5 18.82 27.05 9.24
CA GLN A 5 18.38 25.97 8.33
C GLN A 5 16.90 26.12 7.94
N HIS A 6 16.62 26.19 6.64
CA HIS A 6 15.26 26.22 6.11
C HIS A 6 14.62 24.84 6.14
N TYR A 7 13.44 24.71 6.77
CA TYR A 7 12.62 23.51 6.79
C TYR A 7 11.34 23.78 5.97
N PHE A 8 11.29 23.25 4.75
CA PHE A 8 10.12 23.40 3.87
C PHE A 8 8.86 22.85 4.55
N ARG A 9 7.81 23.67 4.57
CA ARG A 9 6.53 23.38 5.24
C ARG A 9 6.71 22.86 6.67
N GLY A 10 7.76 23.34 7.33
CA GLY A 10 8.16 22.95 8.67
C GLY A 10 7.23 23.48 9.75
N PHE A 11 7.05 22.70 10.84
CA PHE A 11 6.41 23.17 12.06
C PHE A 11 7.04 22.53 13.30
N VAL A 12 6.84 23.17 14.44
CA VAL A 12 7.07 22.64 15.78
C VAL A 12 5.93 23.05 16.72
N LEU A 13 5.57 22.19 17.65
CA LEU A 13 4.73 22.42 18.80
C LEU A 13 5.57 22.21 20.06
N THR A 14 5.62 23.23 20.91
CA THR A 14 6.35 23.23 22.18
C THR A 14 5.80 24.34 23.07
N GLU A 15 6.17 24.37 24.34
CA GLU A 15 5.73 25.38 25.32
C GLU A 15 6.42 26.74 25.11
N GLN A 16 7.52 26.78 24.37
CA GLN A 16 8.29 27.99 24.09
C GLN A 16 8.47 28.17 22.57
N PRO A 17 8.35 29.39 22.04
CA PRO A 17 8.46 29.59 20.59
C PRO A 17 9.88 29.27 20.11
N ILE A 18 10.01 28.78 18.87
CA ILE A 18 11.30 28.85 18.16
C ILE A 18 11.37 30.21 17.47
N THR A 19 12.51 30.89 17.61
CA THR A 19 12.79 32.16 16.95
C THR A 19 13.67 31.95 15.71
N GLY A 20 13.44 32.76 14.69
CA GLY A 20 14.18 32.73 13.43
C GLY A 20 13.54 33.64 12.39
N GLN A 21 14.26 33.88 11.29
CA GLN A 21 13.76 34.72 10.21
C GLN A 21 12.50 34.07 9.59
N GLU A 22 11.44 34.86 9.43
CA GLU A 22 10.17 34.46 8.80
C GLU A 22 9.36 33.36 9.52
N ILE A 23 9.73 32.93 10.72
CA ILE A 23 8.91 31.99 11.50
C ILE A 23 7.61 32.69 11.96
N LYS A 24 6.47 32.05 11.69
CA LYS A 24 5.16 32.45 12.22
C LYS A 24 4.85 31.64 13.48
N THR A 25 4.20 32.27 14.45
CA THR A 25 3.80 31.62 15.69
C THR A 25 2.31 31.76 15.97
N LEU A 26 1.68 30.71 16.48
CA LEU A 26 0.28 30.70 16.87
C LEU A 26 0.13 29.93 18.19
N LYS A 27 -0.55 30.52 19.17
CA LYS A 27 -0.74 29.90 20.50
C LYS A 27 -1.97 29.03 20.51
N ILE A 28 -1.87 27.79 21.02
CA ILE A 28 -2.98 26.87 21.23
C ILE A 28 -2.84 26.19 22.60
N GLY A 29 -3.79 26.47 23.50
CA GLY A 29 -3.66 26.07 24.91
C GLY A 29 -2.40 26.66 25.56
N SER A 30 -1.61 25.81 26.23
CA SER A 30 -0.29 26.13 26.80
C SER A 30 0.86 26.05 25.78
N TYR A 31 0.58 25.66 24.54
CA TYR A 31 1.60 25.41 23.52
C TYR A 31 1.64 26.52 22.47
N ILE A 32 2.77 26.57 21.78
CA ILE A 32 3.03 27.48 20.67
C ILE A 32 3.39 26.64 19.45
N LEU A 33 2.56 26.77 18.42
CA LEU A 33 2.87 26.33 17.07
C LEU A 33 3.82 27.34 16.44
N SER A 34 5.07 26.97 16.19
CA SER A 34 5.99 27.75 15.35
C SER A 34 6.09 27.07 13.99
N HIS A 35 5.85 27.79 12.90
CA HIS A 35 5.81 27.21 11.57
C HIS A 35 6.39 28.12 10.50
N SER A 36 6.80 27.47 9.42
CA SER A 36 7.29 28.11 8.20
C SER A 36 6.17 28.86 7.45
N PRO A 37 6.48 29.94 6.71
CA PRO A 37 5.48 30.70 5.94
C PRO A 37 4.77 29.91 4.83
N ASP A 38 5.44 28.91 4.27
CA ASP A 38 5.01 28.07 3.15
C ASP A 38 4.15 26.88 3.58
N LEU A 39 4.00 26.63 4.90
CA LEU A 39 3.01 25.70 5.44
C LEU A 39 1.62 26.37 5.50
N PRO A 40 0.60 25.87 4.78
CA PRO A 40 -0.77 26.33 4.95
C PRO A 40 -1.26 26.04 6.38
N VAL A 41 -1.83 27.05 7.04
CA VAL A 41 -2.39 26.93 8.39
C VAL A 41 -3.77 27.57 8.40
N THR A 42 -4.78 26.78 8.78
CA THR A 42 -6.16 27.27 8.97
C THR A 42 -6.53 27.14 10.45
N GLU A 43 -7.01 28.22 11.05
CA GLU A 43 -7.43 28.27 12.45
C GLU A 43 -8.94 28.49 12.56
N TYR A 44 -9.56 27.78 13.51
CA TYR A 44 -10.94 27.96 13.94
C TYR A 44 -11.03 27.98 15.47
N LYS A 45 -11.77 28.95 16.02
CA LYS A 45 -12.02 29.10 17.45
C LYS A 45 -13.54 29.07 17.67
N GLY A 46 -14.06 27.90 18.02
CA GLY A 46 -15.46 27.68 18.38
C GLY A 46 -15.58 27.29 19.86
N GLU A 47 -16.30 26.21 20.14
CA GLU A 47 -16.28 25.58 21.46
C GLU A 47 -14.88 25.04 21.80
N ARG A 48 -14.18 24.55 20.78
CA ARG A 48 -12.75 24.19 20.87
C ARG A 48 -11.89 25.04 19.97
N HIS A 49 -10.59 25.04 20.27
CA HIS A 49 -9.58 25.65 19.42
C HIS A 49 -9.01 24.61 18.47
N LEU A 50 -9.34 24.72 17.18
CA LEU A 50 -8.90 23.80 16.15
C LEU A 50 -7.92 24.49 15.18
N ILE A 51 -6.85 23.79 14.83
CA ILE A 51 -5.89 24.25 13.82
C ILE A 51 -5.60 23.10 12.86
N LEU A 52 -5.68 23.34 11.55
CA LEU A 52 -5.26 22.40 10.53
C LEU A 52 -3.99 22.90 9.84
N LEU A 53 -2.95 22.05 9.87
CA LEU A 53 -1.70 22.25 9.15
C LEU A 53 -1.75 21.48 7.83
N GLY A 54 -1.58 22.16 6.70
CA GLY A 54 -1.75 21.59 5.36
C GLY A 54 -3.16 21.80 4.82
N TYR A 55 -3.72 20.79 4.13
CA TYR A 55 -5.03 20.89 3.50
C TYR A 55 -5.84 19.60 3.70
N ALA A 56 -7.15 19.76 3.79
CA ALA A 56 -8.11 18.67 3.85
C ALA A 56 -9.29 18.93 2.91
N VAL A 57 -9.85 17.83 2.39
CA VAL A 57 -10.92 17.81 1.40
C VAL A 57 -11.96 16.77 1.83
N MET A 58 -13.22 17.09 1.60
CA MET A 58 -14.37 16.21 1.81
C MET A 58 -15.07 15.92 0.48
N GLU A 59 -15.98 14.95 0.43
CA GLU A 59 -16.78 14.67 -0.77
C GLU A 59 -17.63 15.87 -1.20
N ASP A 60 -18.08 16.69 -0.25
CA ASP A 60 -18.61 18.01 -0.54
C ASP A 60 -17.45 18.98 -0.80
N ILE A 61 -17.08 19.12 -2.07
CA ILE A 61 -15.96 19.93 -2.52
C ILE A 61 -16.19 21.44 -2.36
N SER A 62 -17.41 21.87 -2.02
CA SER A 62 -17.72 23.28 -1.77
C SER A 62 -17.21 23.77 -0.41
N LEU A 63 -16.92 22.82 0.50
CA LEU A 63 -16.43 23.13 1.85
C LEU A 63 -14.98 23.62 1.80
N SER A 64 -14.74 24.81 2.37
CA SER A 64 -13.38 25.25 2.64
C SER A 64 -12.79 24.47 3.83
N THR A 65 -11.45 24.50 3.98
CA THR A 65 -10.79 23.94 5.17
C THR A 65 -11.33 24.53 6.48
N ARG A 66 -11.72 25.81 6.48
CA ARG A 66 -12.34 26.45 7.65
C ARG A 66 -13.73 25.91 7.94
N ASP A 67 -14.51 25.57 6.91
CA ASP A 67 -15.84 24.96 7.09
C ASP A 67 -15.73 23.52 7.60
N ILE A 68 -14.75 22.76 7.12
CA ILE A 68 -14.42 21.44 7.67
C ILE A 68 -14.05 21.55 9.17
N LEU A 69 -13.22 22.53 9.55
CA LEU A 69 -12.91 22.76 10.97
C LEU A 69 -14.15 23.09 11.81
N LYS A 70 -15.09 23.90 11.30
CA LYS A 70 -16.37 24.16 11.99
C LYS A 70 -17.16 22.86 12.21
N MET A 71 -17.20 21.98 11.21
CA MET A 71 -17.91 20.70 11.32
C MET A 71 -17.24 19.75 12.32
N LEU A 72 -15.91 19.77 12.40
CA LEU A 72 -15.14 19.00 13.38
C LEU A 72 -15.31 19.50 14.81
N ASP A 73 -15.84 20.72 15.00
CA ASP A 73 -16.17 21.26 16.31
C ASP A 73 -17.52 20.71 16.82
N THR A 74 -17.57 19.39 16.99
CA THR A 74 -18.71 18.61 17.47
C THR A 74 -18.27 17.57 18.52
N ASN A 75 -19.19 16.81 19.09
CA ASN A 75 -18.84 15.76 20.07
C ASN A 75 -17.79 14.75 19.52
N PRO A 76 -17.00 14.09 20.38
CA PRO A 76 -15.88 13.25 19.94
C PRO A 76 -16.24 12.13 18.95
N ALA A 77 -17.42 11.51 19.07
CA ALA A 77 -17.82 10.43 18.18
C ALA A 77 -18.08 10.94 16.75
N ASP A 78 -18.81 12.05 16.62
CA ASP A 78 -19.06 12.68 15.32
C ASP A 78 -17.79 13.27 14.72
N GLN A 79 -16.92 13.85 15.56
CA GLN A 79 -15.60 14.33 15.12
C GLN A 79 -14.77 13.19 14.52
N GLN A 80 -14.75 12.03 15.16
CA GLN A 80 -14.03 10.86 14.68
C GLN A 80 -14.62 10.33 13.36
N ALA A 81 -15.96 10.30 13.22
CA ALA A 81 -16.61 9.91 11.98
C ALA A 81 -16.24 10.86 10.82
N LEU A 82 -16.21 12.17 11.07
CA LEU A 82 -15.77 13.17 10.10
C LEU A 82 -14.28 13.02 9.76
N LEU A 83 -13.41 12.84 10.77
CA LEU A 83 -11.98 12.60 10.60
C LEU A 83 -11.68 11.39 9.72
N ASN A 84 -12.51 10.34 9.79
CA ASN A 84 -12.32 9.14 8.97
C ASN A 84 -12.64 9.38 7.48
N ARG A 85 -13.45 10.40 7.17
CA ARG A 85 -13.89 10.77 5.82
C ARG A 85 -13.02 11.82 5.14
N MET A 86 -12.23 12.56 5.91
CA MET A 86 -11.33 13.58 5.38
C MET A 86 -10.22 12.97 4.54
N ASN A 87 -10.04 13.50 3.33
CA ASN A 87 -8.89 13.27 2.47
C ASN A 87 -7.92 14.46 2.54
N GLY A 88 -6.72 14.29 2.00
CA GLY A 88 -5.71 15.34 1.89
C GLY A 88 -4.42 14.98 2.61
N ARG A 89 -3.69 16.02 3.00
CA ARG A 89 -2.37 15.91 3.63
C ARG A 89 -2.27 16.93 4.75
N TYR A 90 -2.68 16.50 5.94
CA TYR A 90 -2.92 17.39 7.06
C TYR A 90 -2.49 16.83 8.41
N ILE A 91 -2.36 17.75 9.35
CA ILE A 91 -2.31 17.48 10.78
C ILE A 91 -3.38 18.36 11.44
N LEU A 92 -4.31 17.75 12.16
CA LEU A 92 -5.30 18.46 12.96
C LEU A 92 -4.81 18.57 14.40
N LEU A 93 -4.81 19.79 14.91
CA LEU A 93 -4.56 20.12 16.30
C LEU A 93 -5.90 20.45 16.96
N VAL A 94 -6.20 19.76 18.05
CA VAL A 94 -7.43 19.95 18.83
C VAL A 94 -7.02 20.41 20.22
N GLY A 95 -7.24 21.69 20.51
CA GLY A 95 -7.01 22.28 21.82
C GLY A 95 -8.24 22.08 22.71
N GLU A 96 -8.10 21.22 23.70
CA GLU A 96 -9.05 20.96 24.80
C GLU A 96 -8.33 21.21 26.14
N ASP A 97 -8.59 20.41 27.17
CA ASP A 97 -7.79 20.36 28.41
C ASP A 97 -6.32 19.96 28.13
N ASP A 98 -6.10 19.28 27.02
CA ASP A 98 -4.80 18.91 26.45
C ASP A 98 -4.80 19.24 24.95
N LEU A 99 -3.61 19.32 24.36
CA LEU A 99 -3.43 19.44 22.92
C LEU A 99 -3.28 18.07 22.28
N LYS A 100 -4.29 17.67 21.51
CA LYS A 100 -4.26 16.43 20.73
C LYS A 100 -3.82 16.69 19.30
N VAL A 101 -2.91 15.85 18.80
CA VAL A 101 -2.35 15.94 17.44
C VAL A 101 -2.80 14.72 16.63
N TYR A 102 -3.62 14.95 15.60
CA TYR A 102 -4.17 13.92 14.72
C TYR A 102 -3.54 14.00 13.33
N PRO A 103 -2.94 12.91 12.80
CA PRO A 103 -2.45 12.87 11.43
C PRO A 103 -3.58 12.52 10.43
N ASP A 104 -3.35 12.78 9.15
CA ASP A 104 -4.14 12.20 8.06
C ASP A 104 -4.08 10.65 8.05
N ALA A 105 -4.86 10.01 7.16
CA ALA A 105 -5.08 8.56 7.16
C ALA A 105 -3.80 7.71 7.01
N THR A 106 -2.72 8.27 6.45
CA THR A 106 -1.43 7.60 6.32
C THR A 106 -0.26 8.49 6.73
N THR A 107 -0.50 9.49 7.60
CA THR A 107 0.53 10.43 8.06
C THR A 107 1.40 10.93 6.89
N LEU A 108 0.78 11.30 5.76
CA LEU A 108 1.48 11.83 4.58
C LEU A 108 2.24 13.11 4.90
N ARG A 109 1.76 13.88 5.88
CA ARG A 109 2.56 14.92 6.54
C ARG A 109 3.19 14.33 7.81
N PRO A 110 4.52 14.10 7.84
CA PRO A 110 5.18 13.52 8.99
C PRO A 110 5.00 14.35 10.26
N VAL A 111 4.83 13.65 11.39
CA VAL A 111 4.87 14.22 12.74
C VAL A 111 5.83 13.37 13.55
N PHE A 112 6.86 14.00 14.10
CA PHE A 112 7.81 13.39 15.02
C PHE A 112 7.59 13.98 16.40
N TYR A 113 7.68 13.16 17.44
CA TYR A 113 7.50 13.59 18.83
C TYR A 113 8.58 13.00 19.71
N HIS A 114 8.89 13.70 20.80
CA HIS A 114 9.80 13.20 21.83
C HIS A 114 9.00 12.34 22.83
N GLU A 115 9.56 11.22 23.29
CA GLU A 115 8.82 10.25 24.12
C GLU A 115 8.31 10.78 25.46
N SER A 116 8.94 11.82 25.99
CA SER A 116 8.73 12.32 27.35
C SER A 116 8.73 13.84 27.48
N LEU A 117 9.00 14.57 26.39
CA LEU A 117 9.03 16.03 26.39
C LEU A 117 7.88 16.56 25.52
N PRO A 118 7.27 17.70 25.88
CA PRO A 118 6.18 18.32 25.13
C PRO A 118 6.62 18.91 23.79
N ILE A 119 7.04 18.03 22.88
CA ILE A 119 7.60 18.37 21.57
C ILE A 119 6.92 17.51 20.51
N ALA A 120 6.34 18.17 19.51
CA ALA A 120 6.00 17.55 18.23
C ALA A 120 6.51 18.43 17.08
N ALA A 121 7.03 17.86 15.99
CA ALA A 121 7.61 18.61 14.88
C ALA A 121 7.44 17.88 13.55
N SER A 122 7.55 18.59 12.44
CA SER A 122 7.51 17.97 11.10
C SER A 122 8.75 17.14 10.75
N HIS A 123 9.87 17.37 11.44
CA HIS A 123 11.15 16.70 11.17
C HIS A 123 11.76 16.21 12.49
N SER A 124 12.34 15.02 12.49
CA SER A 124 13.02 14.45 13.67
C SER A 124 14.17 15.34 14.14
N GLY A 125 14.95 15.90 13.21
CA GLY A 125 16.06 16.80 13.52
C GLY A 125 15.59 18.11 14.15
N LEU A 126 14.38 18.56 13.80
CA LEU A 126 13.78 19.73 14.44
C LEU A 126 13.33 19.40 15.87
N ALA A 127 12.73 18.24 16.10
CA ALA A 127 12.40 17.77 17.45
C ALA A 127 13.67 17.58 18.31
N ALA A 128 14.73 16.97 17.77
CA ALA A 128 16.02 16.77 18.44
C ALA A 128 16.69 18.10 18.79
N TYR A 129 16.64 19.07 17.88
CA TYR A 129 17.12 20.42 18.14
C TYR A 129 16.44 21.04 19.37
N VAL A 130 15.11 20.98 19.42
CA VAL A 130 14.32 21.56 20.51
C VAL A 130 14.57 20.85 21.83
N ALA A 131 14.59 19.51 21.81
CA ALA A 131 14.92 18.72 22.98
C ALA A 131 16.27 19.15 23.60
N LYS A 132 17.29 19.36 22.75
CA LYS A 132 18.61 19.81 23.18
C LYS A 132 18.63 21.25 23.68
N HIS A 133 17.95 22.19 23.02
CA HIS A 133 18.16 23.63 23.25
C HIS A 133 17.14 24.25 24.20
N HIS A 134 15.94 23.69 24.29
CA HIS A 134 14.88 24.19 25.18
C HIS A 134 14.78 23.36 26.47
N TYR A 135 15.16 22.09 26.41
CA TYR A 135 15.02 21.14 27.53
C TYR A 135 16.34 20.51 27.98
N GLU A 136 17.47 20.89 27.38
CA GLU A 136 18.82 20.38 27.70
C GLU A 136 18.92 18.83 27.64
N ALA A 137 18.04 18.18 26.87
CA ALA A 137 17.98 16.73 26.76
C ALA A 137 19.01 16.20 25.76
N ALA A 138 19.71 15.14 26.15
CA ALA A 138 20.65 14.45 25.29
C ALA A 138 19.90 13.53 24.32
N VAL A 139 19.92 13.88 23.03
CA VAL A 139 19.31 13.11 21.95
C VAL A 139 20.39 12.68 20.96
N ALA A 140 20.77 11.40 21.02
CA ALA A 140 21.77 10.80 20.13
C ALA A 140 21.15 10.37 18.79
N GLN A 141 21.96 10.31 17.73
CA GLN A 141 21.58 9.64 16.48
C GLN A 141 21.99 8.17 16.53
N TYR A 142 21.23 7.30 15.85
CA TYR A 142 21.64 5.93 15.60
C TYR A 142 22.85 5.88 14.66
N ASP A 143 23.73 4.90 14.85
CA ASP A 143 24.82 4.63 13.92
C ASP A 143 24.29 3.82 12.72
N GLY A 144 24.11 4.49 11.59
CA GLY A 144 23.56 3.91 10.36
C GLY A 144 22.13 4.33 10.03
N MET A 145 21.55 3.67 9.02
CA MET A 145 20.26 4.08 8.43
C MET A 145 19.09 3.30 9.02
N ILE A 146 18.14 4.03 9.63
CA ILE A 146 16.86 3.45 10.11
C ILE A 146 15.85 3.30 8.96
N ASN A 147 15.88 4.21 7.97
CA ASN A 147 15.00 4.21 6.79
C ASN A 147 13.48 4.19 7.11
N GLY A 148 13.08 4.87 8.21
CA GLY A 148 11.69 4.89 8.65
C GLY A 148 11.13 3.50 8.97
N TYR A 149 11.95 2.66 9.60
CA TYR A 149 11.56 1.32 10.02
C TYR A 149 10.73 1.37 11.31
N LEU A 150 9.52 0.82 11.28
CA LEU A 150 8.46 1.09 12.27
C LEU A 150 8.33 2.60 12.51
N ASP A 151 8.01 3.01 13.72
CA ASP A 151 7.89 4.41 14.12
C ASP A 151 9.23 5.04 14.54
N PHE A 152 10.36 4.36 14.33
CA PHE A 152 11.66 4.90 14.70
C PHE A 152 12.09 6.02 13.74
N SER A 153 12.63 7.10 14.32
CA SER A 153 13.42 8.08 13.58
C SER A 153 14.91 7.75 13.68
N ARG A 154 15.75 8.51 12.98
CA ARG A 154 17.21 8.46 13.14
C ARG A 154 17.74 8.94 14.50
N TYR A 155 16.89 9.43 15.40
CA TYR A 155 17.27 9.88 16.74
C TYR A 155 16.65 8.99 17.84
N HIS A 156 17.42 8.75 18.89
CA HIS A 156 16.92 8.12 20.11
C HIS A 156 15.81 8.98 20.74
N TYR A 157 14.83 8.34 21.38
CA TYR A 157 13.70 8.99 22.08
C TYR A 157 12.77 9.82 21.21
N ILE A 158 13.00 9.88 19.90
CA ILE A 158 12.15 10.58 18.94
C ILE A 158 11.51 9.55 18.01
N TYR A 159 10.19 9.53 18.04
CA TYR A 159 9.38 8.60 17.27
C TYR A 159 8.49 9.36 16.30
N LYS A 160 8.10 8.69 15.23
CA LYS A 160 7.12 9.19 14.28
C LYS A 160 5.71 8.79 14.73
N LEU A 161 4.75 9.71 14.63
CA LEU A 161 3.37 9.43 14.99
C LEU A 161 2.75 8.48 13.96
N ASN A 162 2.41 7.27 14.40
CA ASN A 162 1.79 6.29 13.52
C ASN A 162 0.40 6.79 13.05
N PRO A 163 0.00 6.44 11.82
CA PRO A 163 -1.39 6.58 11.41
C PRO A 163 -2.33 5.94 12.43
N ASN A 164 -3.60 6.38 12.44
CA ASN A 164 -4.66 5.81 13.28
C ASN A 164 -4.52 6.06 14.78
N THR A 165 -3.51 6.82 15.19
CA THR A 165 -3.31 7.27 16.56
C THR A 165 -3.29 8.80 16.64
N TYR A 166 -3.69 9.35 17.77
CA TYR A 166 -3.42 10.76 18.09
C TYR A 166 -2.40 10.83 19.23
N LEU A 167 -1.58 11.89 19.23
CA LEU A 167 -0.67 12.19 20.33
C LEU A 167 -1.34 13.18 21.29
N SER A 168 -1.39 12.83 22.57
CA SER A 168 -1.62 13.76 23.68
C SER A 168 -0.30 14.44 24.02
N LEU A 169 -0.16 15.75 23.73
CA LEU A 169 1.11 16.45 23.89
C LEU A 169 1.46 16.73 25.36
N HIS A 170 0.47 16.85 26.25
CA HIS A 170 0.74 16.96 27.67
C HIS A 170 1.21 15.64 28.26
N ASN A 171 0.49 14.54 27.98
CA ASN A 171 0.79 13.24 28.59
C ASN A 171 1.87 12.44 27.85
N GLN A 172 2.31 12.90 26.68
CA GLN A 172 3.22 12.18 25.79
C GLN A 172 2.78 10.75 25.50
N GLN A 173 1.47 10.61 25.28
CA GLN A 173 0.83 9.33 25.05
C GLN A 173 0.10 9.31 23.72
N THR A 174 0.36 8.27 22.95
CA THR A 174 -0.37 7.93 21.73
C THR A 174 -1.59 7.09 22.07
N THR A 175 -2.75 7.46 21.53
CA THR A 175 -3.99 6.67 21.66
C THR A 175 -4.52 6.30 20.29
N ARG A 176 -4.80 5.01 20.10
CA ARG A 176 -5.41 4.51 18.87
C ARG A 176 -6.89 4.86 18.84
N PHE A 177 -7.30 5.49 17.74
CA PHE A 177 -8.71 5.79 17.46
C PHE A 177 -9.22 5.08 16.20
N PHE A 178 -8.36 4.43 15.41
CA PHE A 178 -8.79 3.63 14.26
C PHE A 178 -8.08 2.26 14.23
N PRO A 179 -8.75 1.17 13.82
CA PRO A 179 -10.16 1.07 13.41
C PRO A 179 -11.14 1.33 14.58
N SER A 180 -12.27 1.97 14.28
CA SER A 180 -13.35 2.24 15.23
C SER A 180 -14.44 1.17 15.21
N GLU A 181 -14.50 0.40 14.13
CA GLU A 181 -15.50 -0.64 13.85
C GLU A 181 -14.80 -2.00 13.70
N ASP A 182 -15.53 -3.06 13.98
CA ASP A 182 -15.05 -4.42 13.80
C ASP A 182 -14.90 -4.75 12.30
N TYR A 183 -13.93 -5.59 12.00
CA TYR A 183 -13.69 -6.04 10.62
C TYR A 183 -14.86 -6.90 10.15
N GLU A 184 -15.40 -6.54 9.00
CA GLU A 184 -16.39 -7.32 8.27
C GLU A 184 -16.01 -7.38 6.80
N VAL A 185 -16.30 -8.53 6.16
CA VAL A 185 -16.18 -8.67 4.72
C VAL A 185 -17.35 -7.92 4.07
N MET A 186 -17.03 -7.01 3.17
CA MET A 186 -18.01 -6.21 2.43
C MET A 186 -18.16 -6.72 1.00
N GLU A 187 -19.38 -6.62 0.48
CA GLU A 187 -19.67 -6.91 -0.93
C GLU A 187 -18.90 -5.96 -1.85
N THR A 188 -18.25 -6.54 -2.86
CA THR A 188 -17.40 -5.81 -3.81
C THR A 188 -18.16 -4.71 -4.55
N THR A 189 -19.44 -4.93 -4.84
CA THR A 189 -20.32 -3.93 -5.48
C THR A 189 -20.56 -2.70 -4.61
N THR A 190 -20.75 -2.88 -3.30
CA THR A 190 -20.90 -1.78 -2.33
C THR A 190 -19.63 -0.95 -2.26
N ILE A 191 -18.47 -1.62 -2.10
CA ILE A 191 -17.16 -0.95 -2.06
C ILE A 191 -16.93 -0.15 -3.35
N LEU A 192 -17.27 -0.74 -4.50
CA LEU A 192 -17.15 -0.10 -5.81
C LEU A 192 -17.99 1.18 -5.90
N GLN A 193 -19.26 1.12 -5.52
CA GLN A 193 -20.15 2.28 -5.56
C GLN A 193 -19.65 3.43 -4.67
N ASP A 194 -19.18 3.10 -3.47
CA ASP A 194 -18.66 4.09 -2.52
C ASP A 194 -17.37 4.73 -3.04
N ALA A 195 -16.45 3.91 -3.56
CA ALA A 195 -15.21 4.39 -4.18
C ALA A 195 -15.48 5.28 -5.41
N ILE A 196 -16.47 4.94 -6.25
CA ILE A 196 -16.82 5.77 -7.42
C ILE A 196 -17.29 7.15 -7.00
N ARG A 197 -18.16 7.25 -5.98
CA ARG A 197 -18.63 8.55 -5.47
C ARG A 197 -17.46 9.36 -4.92
N HIS A 198 -16.63 8.74 -4.09
CA HIS A 198 -15.44 9.37 -3.52
C HIS A 198 -14.46 9.85 -4.61
N PHE A 199 -14.08 8.99 -5.54
CA PHE A 199 -13.16 9.34 -6.63
C PHE A 199 -13.70 10.43 -7.55
N THR A 200 -15.01 10.44 -7.80
CA THR A 200 -15.66 11.50 -8.58
C THR A 200 -15.51 12.86 -7.88
N ALA A 201 -15.81 12.92 -6.58
CA ALA A 201 -15.63 14.15 -5.80
C ALA A 201 -14.16 14.60 -5.76
N MET A 202 -13.23 13.67 -5.50
CA MET A 202 -11.80 14.01 -5.45
C MET A 202 -11.28 14.49 -6.81
N ARG A 203 -11.72 13.88 -7.92
CA ARG A 203 -11.40 14.33 -9.28
C ARG A 203 -11.90 15.75 -9.53
N ASP A 204 -13.14 16.03 -9.14
CA ASP A 204 -13.74 17.34 -9.35
C ASP A 204 -13.04 18.42 -8.52
N TRP A 205 -12.63 18.11 -7.29
CA TRP A 205 -11.75 18.99 -6.51
C TRP A 205 -10.38 19.16 -7.18
N LEU A 206 -9.71 18.09 -7.59
CA LEU A 206 -8.38 18.15 -8.22
C LEU A 206 -8.37 18.96 -9.52
N ARG A 207 -9.47 18.98 -10.28
CA ARG A 207 -9.62 19.81 -11.48
C ARG A 207 -9.66 21.32 -11.19
N THR A 208 -9.94 21.71 -9.95
CA THR A 208 -9.83 23.12 -9.51
C THR A 208 -8.42 23.50 -9.07
N GLN A 209 -7.50 22.53 -9.01
CA GLN A 209 -6.12 22.70 -8.59
C GLN A 209 -5.19 22.59 -9.81
N ASP A 210 -4.02 23.24 -9.74
CA ASP A 210 -2.96 22.99 -10.73
C ASP A 210 -2.29 21.66 -10.40
N THR A 211 -2.59 20.62 -11.19
CA THR A 211 -2.26 19.22 -10.88
C THR A 211 -1.44 18.56 -11.98
N TYR A 212 -0.73 17.50 -11.60
CA TYR A 212 -0.16 16.53 -12.53
C TYR A 212 -0.24 15.13 -11.93
N LEU A 213 -0.18 14.11 -12.78
CA LEU A 213 -0.28 12.70 -12.37
C LEU A 213 0.97 11.94 -12.79
N THR A 214 1.55 11.16 -11.89
CA THR A 214 2.55 10.17 -12.28
C THR A 214 1.93 8.85 -12.69
N ILE A 215 2.35 8.34 -13.86
CA ILE A 215 1.87 7.07 -14.41
C ILE A 215 3.00 6.06 -14.60
N THR A 216 2.62 4.79 -14.52
CA THR A 216 3.47 3.60 -14.72
C THR A 216 2.66 2.56 -15.48
N ALA A 217 3.26 1.43 -15.85
CA ALA A 217 2.54 0.28 -16.42
C ALA A 217 1.71 -0.49 -15.38
N GLY A 218 1.85 -0.16 -14.10
CA GLY A 218 1.13 -0.79 -13.00
C GLY A 218 -0.36 -0.46 -12.99
N ILE A 219 -1.17 -1.38 -12.43
CA ILE A 219 -2.62 -1.20 -12.37
C ILE A 219 -3.04 -0.03 -11.47
N ASP A 220 -2.25 0.29 -10.45
CA ASP A 220 -2.56 1.33 -9.46
C ASP A 220 -2.57 2.72 -10.11
N SER A 221 -1.54 3.02 -10.91
CA SER A 221 -1.46 4.28 -11.65
C SER A 221 -2.46 4.38 -12.79
N ARG A 222 -2.89 3.25 -13.34
CA ARG A 222 -4.01 3.21 -14.30
C ARG A 222 -5.35 3.54 -13.66
N VAL A 223 -5.59 3.16 -12.41
CA VAL A 223 -6.81 3.59 -11.71
C VAL A 223 -6.82 5.11 -11.60
N SER A 224 -5.73 5.72 -11.14
CA SER A 224 -5.63 7.18 -11.06
C SER A 224 -5.75 7.84 -12.44
N LEU A 225 -5.14 7.28 -13.48
CA LEU A 225 -5.28 7.77 -14.85
C LEU A 225 -6.71 7.63 -15.37
N ALA A 226 -7.41 6.52 -15.07
CA ALA A 226 -8.80 6.32 -15.43
C ALA A 226 -9.69 7.38 -14.76
N VAL A 227 -9.52 7.60 -13.46
CA VAL A 227 -10.30 8.60 -12.70
C VAL A 227 -10.03 10.01 -13.22
N MET A 228 -8.76 10.36 -13.44
CA MET A 228 -8.33 11.72 -13.78
C MET A 228 -8.26 12.00 -15.27
N HIS A 229 -8.72 11.08 -16.12
CA HIS A 229 -8.48 11.15 -17.56
C HIS A 229 -8.85 12.51 -18.16
N ASP A 230 -7.86 13.15 -18.76
CA ASP A 230 -7.97 14.39 -19.49
C ASP A 230 -6.72 14.51 -20.36
N LYS A 231 -6.86 14.91 -21.62
CA LYS A 231 -5.73 15.10 -22.53
C LYS A 231 -4.84 16.26 -22.13
N ALA A 232 -5.40 17.26 -21.43
CA ALA A 232 -4.66 18.43 -20.97
C ALA A 232 -3.87 18.16 -19.68
N LEU A 233 -4.26 17.16 -18.88
CA LEU A 233 -3.60 16.83 -17.61
C LEU A 233 -2.13 16.47 -17.88
N PRO A 234 -1.16 17.18 -17.29
CA PRO A 234 0.24 16.81 -17.39
C PRO A 234 0.48 15.44 -16.73
N LEU A 235 1.07 14.52 -17.49
CA LEU A 235 1.47 13.20 -17.02
C LEU A 235 2.99 13.12 -16.93
N LEU A 236 3.48 12.44 -15.89
CA LEU A 236 4.91 12.23 -15.66
C LEU A 236 5.21 10.74 -15.47
N THR A 237 6.24 10.26 -16.14
CA THR A 237 6.91 9.01 -15.75
C THR A 237 8.36 9.32 -15.44
N TYR A 238 8.91 8.68 -14.42
CA TYR A 238 10.32 8.80 -14.11
C TYR A 238 10.92 7.45 -13.77
N ASN A 239 12.16 7.25 -14.19
CA ASN A 239 12.92 6.02 -13.96
C ASN A 239 14.35 6.37 -13.60
N SER A 240 14.99 5.49 -12.84
CA SER A 240 16.43 5.61 -12.58
C SER A 240 17.24 5.04 -13.74
N THR A 241 18.32 5.70 -14.12
CA THR A 241 19.36 5.18 -15.03
C THR A 241 20.56 4.59 -14.26
N ALA A 242 20.41 4.36 -12.94
CA ALA A 242 21.42 3.70 -12.13
C ALA A 242 21.74 2.29 -12.67
N LYS A 243 22.85 1.71 -12.18
CA LYS A 243 23.10 0.27 -12.38
C LYS A 243 22.05 -0.53 -11.61
N LEU A 244 21.08 -1.08 -12.34
CA LEU A 244 19.96 -1.83 -11.80
C LEU A 244 20.25 -3.33 -11.85
N SER A 245 19.46 -4.12 -11.12
CA SER A 245 19.44 -5.56 -11.33
C SER A 245 18.76 -5.87 -12.67
N ALA A 246 19.10 -6.98 -13.32
CA ALA A 246 18.46 -7.37 -14.58
C ALA A 246 16.92 -7.42 -14.49
N PHE A 247 16.39 -7.84 -13.34
CA PHE A 247 14.95 -7.80 -13.07
C PHE A 247 14.39 -6.37 -13.05
N ALA A 248 15.08 -5.44 -12.39
CA ALA A 248 14.67 -4.04 -12.34
C ALA A 248 14.82 -3.33 -13.70
N GLU A 249 15.87 -3.64 -14.47
CA GLU A 249 16.03 -3.16 -15.84
C GLU A 249 14.87 -3.61 -16.74
N GLN A 250 14.52 -4.90 -16.70
CA GLN A 250 13.39 -5.43 -17.46
C GLN A 250 12.06 -4.81 -17.03
N ALA A 251 11.85 -4.64 -15.72
CA ALA A 251 10.65 -3.99 -15.20
C ALA A 251 10.54 -2.54 -15.70
N TYR A 252 11.63 -1.78 -15.69
CA TYR A 252 11.65 -0.39 -16.18
C TYR A 252 11.45 -0.31 -17.70
N ALA A 253 12.06 -1.23 -18.46
CA ALA A 253 11.87 -1.30 -19.90
C ALA A 253 10.40 -1.61 -20.26
N ASN A 254 9.78 -2.56 -19.54
CA ASN A 254 8.36 -2.86 -19.70
C ASN A 254 7.49 -1.64 -19.33
N ASP A 255 7.84 -0.95 -18.24
CA ASP A 255 7.12 0.22 -17.76
C ASP A 255 7.08 1.33 -18.82
N ILE A 256 8.25 1.71 -19.33
CA ILE A 256 8.39 2.74 -20.36
C ILE A 256 7.66 2.36 -21.64
N ARG A 257 7.81 1.10 -22.10
CA ARG A 257 7.16 0.64 -23.32
C ARG A 257 5.64 0.74 -23.20
N ILE A 258 5.06 0.16 -22.15
CA ILE A 258 3.61 0.11 -21.96
C ILE A 258 3.04 1.52 -21.77
N VAL A 259 3.73 2.37 -20.99
CA VAL A 259 3.34 3.77 -20.87
C VAL A 259 3.39 4.47 -22.23
N SER A 260 4.46 4.28 -23.01
CA SER A 260 4.59 4.88 -24.34
C SER A 260 3.46 4.46 -25.28
N ASP A 261 3.07 3.17 -25.25
CA ASP A 261 1.93 2.65 -26.01
C ASP A 261 0.63 3.38 -25.59
N ILE A 262 0.34 3.46 -24.28
CA ILE A 262 -0.83 4.18 -23.74
C ILE A 262 -0.84 5.65 -24.17
N ILE A 263 0.29 6.34 -24.04
CA ILE A 263 0.42 7.77 -24.37
C ILE A 263 0.20 8.01 -25.86
N SER A 264 0.82 7.19 -26.72
CA SER A 264 0.73 7.31 -28.18
C SER A 264 -0.69 7.04 -28.67
N ASP A 265 -1.30 5.94 -28.23
CA ASP A 265 -2.62 5.52 -28.69
C ASP A 265 -3.74 6.49 -28.25
N LEU A 266 -3.61 7.07 -27.05
CA LEU A 266 -4.64 7.92 -26.46
C LEU A 266 -4.38 9.42 -26.67
N GLY A 267 -3.18 9.79 -27.15
CA GLY A 267 -2.77 11.18 -27.42
C GLY A 267 -2.73 12.03 -26.17
N LEU A 268 -1.94 11.61 -25.18
CA LEU A 268 -1.88 12.22 -23.84
C LEU A 268 -0.66 13.12 -23.63
N ASN A 269 -0.81 14.17 -22.82
CA ASN A 269 0.26 15.11 -22.47
C ASN A 269 1.23 14.48 -21.47
N HIS A 270 2.36 13.93 -21.95
CA HIS A 270 3.29 13.17 -21.12
C HIS A 270 4.73 13.66 -21.21
N THR A 271 5.41 13.63 -20.06
CA THR A 271 6.84 13.89 -19.92
C THR A 271 7.53 12.69 -19.29
N LEU A 272 8.70 12.30 -19.82
CA LEU A 272 9.55 11.26 -19.25
C LEU A 272 10.81 11.87 -18.62
N PHE A 273 11.02 11.63 -17.32
CA PHE A 273 12.23 11.99 -16.60
C PHE A 273 13.14 10.78 -16.41
N GLN A 274 14.27 10.79 -17.11
CA GLN A 274 15.40 9.94 -16.76
C GLN A 274 16.14 10.56 -15.56
N ILE A 275 16.29 9.80 -14.46
CA ILE A 275 16.97 10.23 -13.23
C ILE A 275 18.31 9.50 -13.15
N ASP A 276 19.41 10.23 -13.35
CA ASP A 276 20.75 9.65 -13.24
C ASP A 276 21.19 9.59 -11.77
N ALA A 277 21.61 8.39 -11.32
CA ALA A 277 22.13 8.21 -9.97
C ALA A 277 23.47 8.93 -9.74
N ASN A 278 24.19 9.25 -10.82
CA ASN A 278 25.38 10.09 -10.77
C ASN A 278 25.08 11.57 -11.03
N GLN A 279 23.80 11.94 -11.20
CA GLN A 279 23.44 13.35 -11.38
C GLN A 279 23.90 14.13 -10.16
N TYR A 280 24.75 15.14 -10.40
CA TYR A 280 25.13 16.08 -9.36
C TYR A 280 23.88 16.78 -8.86
N ILE A 281 23.60 16.63 -7.57
CA ILE A 281 22.64 17.45 -6.85
C ILE A 281 23.35 18.69 -6.29
N SER A 282 22.69 19.84 -6.34
CA SER A 282 23.18 21.10 -5.79
C SER A 282 23.54 20.98 -4.30
N ASP A 283 24.47 21.81 -3.85
CA ASP A 283 24.84 21.85 -2.43
C ASP A 283 23.66 22.27 -1.54
N GLU A 284 22.76 23.12 -2.04
CA GLU A 284 21.48 23.42 -1.40
C GLU A 284 20.63 22.15 -1.19
N THR A 285 20.48 21.32 -2.23
CA THR A 285 19.79 20.03 -2.13
C THR A 285 20.43 19.11 -1.10
N LYS A 286 21.77 19.04 -1.06
CA LYS A 286 22.49 18.24 -0.06
C LYS A 286 22.27 18.75 1.37
N ASP A 287 22.18 20.05 1.56
CA ASP A 287 22.06 20.65 2.88
C ASP A 287 20.69 20.38 3.49
N TYR A 288 19.59 20.59 2.77
CA TYR A 288 18.27 20.22 3.29
C TYR A 288 18.02 18.70 3.28
N ALA A 289 18.66 17.93 2.40
CA ALA A 289 18.59 16.46 2.42
C ALA A 289 19.04 15.86 3.76
N ARG A 290 19.98 16.52 4.47
CA ARG A 290 20.38 16.12 5.83
C ARG A 290 19.25 16.24 6.86
N GLN A 291 18.13 16.87 6.54
CA GLN A 291 16.99 17.02 7.45
C GLN A 291 16.02 15.85 7.38
N PHE A 292 16.02 15.08 6.28
CA PHE A 292 15.07 14.00 6.03
C PHE A 292 15.49 12.66 6.64
N GLU A 293 14.52 11.75 6.76
CA GLU A 293 14.71 10.38 7.23
C GLU A 293 15.07 9.40 6.09
N SER A 294 15.05 9.85 4.84
CA SER A 294 15.23 9.02 3.66
C SER A 294 15.98 9.78 2.57
N SER A 295 16.63 9.02 1.67
CA SER A 295 17.43 9.56 0.56
C SER A 295 17.07 9.02 -0.82
N HIS A 296 15.77 8.81 -1.08
CA HIS A 296 15.32 8.06 -2.26
C HIS A 296 15.08 8.91 -3.51
N SER A 297 14.70 10.18 -3.34
CA SER A 297 14.07 11.04 -4.35
C SER A 297 14.75 12.40 -4.50
N TYR A 298 15.99 12.59 -4.04
CA TYR A 298 16.67 13.89 -4.09
C TYR A 298 16.84 14.43 -5.52
N SER A 299 17.37 13.62 -6.44
CA SER A 299 17.53 14.03 -7.84
C SER A 299 16.18 14.28 -8.52
N LEU A 300 15.14 13.55 -8.12
CA LEU A 300 13.77 13.80 -8.58
C LEU A 300 13.24 15.13 -8.04
N SER A 301 13.46 15.41 -6.75
CA SER A 301 13.08 16.66 -6.08
C SER A 301 13.70 17.88 -6.76
N GLU A 302 14.99 17.83 -7.06
CA GLU A 302 15.69 18.90 -7.79
C GLU A 302 15.15 19.06 -9.22
N LYS A 303 14.91 17.96 -9.92
CA LYS A 303 14.36 17.99 -11.28
C LYS A 303 12.93 18.53 -11.32
N LEU A 304 12.10 18.18 -10.35
CA LEU A 304 10.75 18.74 -10.18
C LEU A 304 10.84 20.24 -9.90
N ALA A 305 11.71 20.65 -8.98
CA ALA A 305 11.92 22.04 -8.60
C ALA A 305 12.41 22.93 -9.75
N ALA A 306 13.06 22.36 -10.77
CA ALA A 306 13.54 23.04 -11.96
C ALA A 306 12.61 22.90 -13.19
N SER A 307 11.46 22.26 -13.04
CA SER A 307 10.52 21.99 -14.13
C SER A 307 9.19 22.73 -13.96
N ASP A 308 8.35 22.68 -14.99
CA ASP A 308 6.99 23.22 -14.96
C ASP A 308 6.06 22.49 -13.97
N PHE A 309 6.51 21.38 -13.35
CA PHE A 309 5.78 20.70 -12.29
C PHE A 309 5.90 21.39 -10.93
N ARG A 310 6.86 22.32 -10.74
CA ARG A 310 7.04 23.03 -9.48
C ARG A 310 5.77 23.78 -9.06
N GLY A 311 5.39 23.63 -7.80
CA GLY A 311 4.23 24.29 -7.20
C GLY A 311 2.90 23.57 -7.45
N LYS A 312 2.88 22.52 -8.29
CA LYS A 312 1.68 21.74 -8.59
C LYS A 312 1.36 20.72 -7.50
N VAL A 313 0.11 20.25 -7.51
CA VAL A 313 -0.34 19.10 -6.72
C VAL A 313 -0.05 17.81 -7.50
N HIS A 314 0.86 17.01 -6.97
CA HIS A 314 1.26 15.71 -7.49
C HIS A 314 0.26 14.63 -7.05
N ILE A 315 -0.51 14.12 -8.00
CA ILE A 315 -1.37 12.96 -7.82
C ILE A 315 -0.49 11.70 -7.88
N LYS A 316 -0.42 10.97 -6.76
CA LYS A 316 0.26 9.68 -6.65
C LYS A 316 -0.76 8.54 -6.53
N SER A 317 -0.31 7.35 -6.91
CA SER A 317 -1.12 6.13 -6.90
C SER A 317 -0.61 5.10 -5.89
N THR A 318 0.20 5.54 -4.94
CA THR A 318 0.53 4.75 -3.75
C THR A 318 -0.72 4.58 -2.90
N ILE A 319 -0.69 3.70 -1.89
CA ILE A 319 -1.83 3.33 -1.03
C ILE A 319 -2.81 2.34 -1.70
N PHE A 320 -2.98 2.36 -3.02
CA PHE A 320 -3.79 1.38 -3.76
C PHE A 320 -3.36 -0.08 -3.53
N GLU A 321 -2.13 -0.31 -3.06
CA GLU A 321 -1.67 -1.63 -2.63
C GLU A 321 -2.52 -2.24 -1.52
N LEU A 322 -3.16 -1.44 -0.66
CA LEU A 322 -4.08 -1.92 0.39
C LEU A 322 -5.39 -2.49 -0.19
N ALA A 323 -5.82 -2.03 -1.37
CA ALA A 323 -6.93 -2.64 -2.10
C ALA A 323 -6.57 -3.98 -2.77
N LYS A 324 -5.29 -4.40 -2.66
CA LYS A 324 -4.77 -5.72 -3.04
C LYS A 324 -4.32 -6.46 -1.79
N LEU A 325 -3.56 -7.55 -1.94
CA LEU A 325 -2.85 -8.21 -0.85
C LEU A 325 -1.37 -7.79 -0.87
N PRO A 326 -0.94 -6.83 -0.04
CA PRO A 326 0.46 -6.40 0.02
C PRO A 326 1.43 -7.49 0.50
N VAL A 327 0.93 -8.53 1.17
CA VAL A 327 1.71 -9.68 1.61
C VAL A 327 1.04 -10.99 1.22
N VAL A 328 1.75 -12.10 1.42
CA VAL A 328 1.24 -13.43 1.05
C VAL A 328 -0.03 -13.81 1.83
N PRO A 329 -1.02 -14.48 1.20
CA PRO A 329 -2.33 -14.75 1.79
C PRO A 329 -2.33 -15.50 3.14
N ARG A 330 -1.28 -16.29 3.41
CA ARG A 330 -1.19 -17.08 4.66
C ARG A 330 -1.17 -16.26 5.95
N TYR A 331 -0.90 -14.95 5.87
CA TYR A 331 -0.87 -14.05 7.02
C TYR A 331 -2.20 -13.31 7.25
N TYR A 332 -3.21 -13.58 6.42
CA TYR A 332 -4.55 -12.98 6.54
C TYR A 332 -5.46 -13.90 7.35
N VAL A 333 -5.10 -14.09 8.60
CA VAL A 333 -5.87 -14.88 9.58
C VAL A 333 -6.41 -13.91 10.64
N PRO A 334 -7.73 -13.87 10.90
CA PRO A 334 -8.30 -12.99 11.91
C PRO A 334 -7.66 -13.24 13.27
N ASP A 335 -7.42 -12.16 14.02
CA ASP A 335 -6.82 -12.18 15.36
C ASP A 335 -5.43 -12.83 15.47
N ASP A 336 -4.77 -13.14 14.35
CA ASP A 336 -3.42 -13.69 14.32
C ASP A 336 -2.37 -12.60 14.09
N PHE A 337 -1.49 -12.44 15.08
CA PHE A 337 -0.37 -11.50 15.05
C PHE A 337 0.97 -12.17 14.67
N SER A 338 0.97 -13.41 14.17
CA SER A 338 2.16 -14.16 13.75
C SER A 338 3.00 -13.44 12.68
N PHE A 339 2.38 -12.54 11.92
CA PHE A 339 3.09 -11.67 10.96
C PHE A 339 4.18 -10.81 11.62
N LYS A 340 4.10 -10.55 12.94
CA LYS A 340 5.16 -9.88 13.71
C LYS A 340 6.53 -10.54 13.57
N GLU A 341 6.59 -11.86 13.37
CA GLU A 341 7.85 -12.58 13.16
C GLU A 341 8.52 -12.18 11.84
N VAL A 342 7.73 -11.85 10.82
CA VAL A 342 8.25 -11.32 9.55
C VAL A 342 8.77 -9.91 9.73
N ILE A 343 8.08 -9.11 10.54
CA ILE A 343 8.51 -7.75 10.88
C ILE A 343 9.89 -7.83 11.54
N LYS A 344 10.03 -8.55 12.66
CA LYS A 344 11.30 -8.70 13.40
C LYS A 344 12.50 -9.08 12.54
N ARG A 345 12.33 -9.98 11.57
CA ARG A 345 13.40 -10.41 10.65
C ARG A 345 13.92 -9.30 9.72
N LYS A 346 13.15 -8.23 9.56
CA LYS A 346 13.51 -7.06 8.74
C LYS A 346 14.09 -5.91 9.58
N LYS A 347 14.35 -6.11 10.87
CA LYS A 347 14.94 -5.10 11.76
C LYS A 347 16.25 -4.57 11.16
N PRO A 348 16.41 -3.25 11.00
CA PRO A 348 17.68 -2.64 10.60
C PRO A 348 18.79 -2.94 11.59
N GLU A 349 20.01 -3.15 11.10
CA GLU A 349 21.19 -3.39 11.94
C GLU A 349 21.50 -2.20 12.86
N ALA A 350 21.21 -0.98 12.40
CA ALA A 350 21.34 0.26 13.16
C ALA A 350 20.47 0.31 14.43
N LEU A 351 19.39 -0.48 14.49
CA LEU A 351 18.60 -0.65 15.71
C LEU A 351 19.24 -1.71 16.60
N THR A 352 19.98 -1.28 17.62
CA THR A 352 20.69 -2.17 18.57
C THR A 352 19.77 -2.82 19.61
N ILE A 353 18.54 -2.34 19.75
CA ILE A 353 17.49 -2.92 20.60
C ILE A 353 17.16 -4.37 20.18
N ASP A 354 16.80 -5.21 21.16
CA ASP A 354 16.33 -6.56 20.88
C ASP A 354 15.05 -6.56 20.00
N ALA A 355 14.88 -7.58 19.17
CA ALA A 355 13.78 -7.60 18.21
C ALA A 355 12.40 -7.77 18.87
N ASP A 356 12.31 -8.50 19.99
CA ASP A 356 11.06 -8.63 20.74
C ASP A 356 10.76 -7.33 21.50
N GLU A 357 11.76 -6.74 22.16
CA GLU A 357 11.63 -5.43 22.84
C GLU A 357 11.24 -4.30 21.87
N MET A 358 11.80 -4.31 20.66
CA MET A 358 11.45 -3.38 19.58
C MET A 358 9.96 -3.50 19.21
N MET A 359 9.47 -4.73 19.03
CA MET A 359 8.07 -4.97 18.66
C MET A 359 7.11 -4.60 19.79
N GLU A 360 7.44 -4.94 21.04
CA GLU A 360 6.64 -4.56 22.21
C GLU A 360 6.57 -3.05 22.37
N SER A 361 7.69 -2.37 22.20
CA SER A 361 7.76 -0.91 22.27
C SER A 361 6.96 -0.25 21.14
N TYR A 362 7.04 -0.78 19.91
CA TYR A 362 6.21 -0.33 18.80
C TYR A 362 4.72 -0.53 19.09
N PHE A 363 4.29 -1.72 19.53
CA PHE A 363 2.88 -1.97 19.83
C PHE A 363 2.34 -1.10 20.95
N ARG A 364 3.17 -0.78 21.96
CA ARG A 364 2.83 0.18 23.01
C ARG A 364 2.61 1.60 22.45
N ARG A 365 3.51 2.10 21.60
CA ARG A 365 3.39 3.44 20.97
C ARG A 365 2.38 3.51 19.82
N ALA A 366 2.07 2.38 19.19
CA ALA A 366 0.98 2.28 18.22
C ALA A 366 -0.38 2.02 18.89
N ASP A 367 -0.38 1.85 20.21
CA ASP A 367 -1.52 1.45 21.03
C ASP A 367 -2.32 0.31 20.37
N LEU A 368 -1.58 -0.72 19.96
CA LEU A 368 -2.08 -1.82 19.13
C LEU A 368 -2.03 -3.14 19.90
N THR A 369 -3.19 -3.71 20.12
CA THR A 369 -3.40 -5.06 20.65
C THR A 369 -4.33 -5.82 19.71
N VAL A 370 -4.45 -7.14 19.89
CA VAL A 370 -5.44 -7.95 19.12
C VAL A 370 -6.85 -7.37 19.28
N ALA A 371 -7.24 -7.00 20.51
CA ALA A 371 -8.54 -6.39 20.77
C ALA A 371 -8.71 -5.03 20.06
N LYS A 372 -7.67 -4.18 20.05
CA LYS A 372 -7.71 -2.87 19.38
C LYS A 372 -7.60 -2.97 17.86
N ALA A 373 -7.11 -4.09 17.33
CA ALA A 373 -7.17 -4.37 15.89
C ALA A 373 -8.59 -4.69 15.43
N ARG A 374 -9.51 -5.06 16.34
CA ARG A 374 -10.93 -5.30 16.04
C ARG A 374 -11.15 -6.26 14.87
N GLY A 375 -10.41 -7.36 14.84
CA GLY A 375 -10.46 -8.36 13.77
C GLY A 375 -9.79 -7.95 12.45
N HIS A 376 -9.30 -6.71 12.31
CA HIS A 376 -8.54 -6.30 11.11
C HIS A 376 -7.19 -7.01 11.06
N TYR A 377 -6.77 -7.38 9.85
CA TYR A 377 -5.55 -8.14 9.64
C TYR A 377 -4.30 -7.29 9.97
N LEU A 378 -3.42 -7.84 10.82
CA LEU A 378 -2.14 -7.18 11.16
C LEU A 378 -1.32 -6.79 9.91
N PRO A 379 -1.23 -7.59 8.83
CA PRO A 379 -0.54 -7.16 7.63
C PRO A 379 -1.06 -5.86 6.99
N ASP A 380 -2.37 -5.61 7.03
CA ASP A 380 -2.95 -4.40 6.45
C ASP A 380 -2.69 -3.18 7.34
N LEU A 381 -2.90 -3.32 8.65
CA LEU A 381 -2.56 -2.28 9.63
C LEU A 381 -1.07 -1.94 9.57
N TYR A 382 -0.21 -2.96 9.54
CA TYR A 382 1.24 -2.77 9.36
C TYR A 382 1.56 -2.10 8.04
N TYR A 383 0.93 -2.49 6.92
CA TYR A 383 1.22 -1.85 5.64
C TYR A 383 0.80 -0.37 5.64
N GLN A 384 -0.38 -0.05 6.20
CA GLN A 384 -0.82 1.33 6.36
C GLN A 384 0.13 2.12 7.27
N GLU A 385 0.47 1.60 8.45
CA GLU A 385 1.22 2.33 9.47
C GLU A 385 2.71 2.40 9.14
N GLN A 386 3.31 1.26 8.84
CA GLN A 386 4.74 1.19 8.59
C GLN A 386 5.11 1.56 7.16
N ARG A 387 4.47 0.92 6.17
CA ARG A 387 4.89 1.08 4.77
C ARG A 387 4.42 2.42 4.20
N MET A 388 3.18 2.83 4.45
CA MET A 388 2.66 4.13 4.02
C MET A 388 3.01 5.26 5.02
N GLY A 389 2.68 5.05 6.29
CA GLY A 389 2.87 6.02 7.37
C GLY A 389 4.30 6.40 7.65
N ASN A 390 5.23 5.44 7.66
CA ASN A 390 6.61 5.72 8.04
C ASN A 390 7.54 5.81 6.82
N TRP A 391 7.65 4.75 6.02
CA TRP A 391 8.55 4.75 4.85
C TRP A 391 8.11 5.72 3.74
N HIS A 392 6.88 5.58 3.22
CA HIS A 392 6.46 6.37 2.07
C HIS A 392 6.35 7.86 2.40
N SER A 393 5.84 8.23 3.58
CA SER A 393 5.69 9.65 3.88
C SER A 393 7.02 10.38 4.14
N ASN A 394 8.07 9.66 4.57
CA ASN A 394 9.44 10.19 4.57
C ASN A 394 9.92 10.51 3.15
N ILE A 395 9.64 9.63 2.19
CA ILE A 395 9.99 9.85 0.78
C ILE A 395 9.23 11.04 0.19
N THR A 396 7.94 11.20 0.51
CA THR A 396 7.18 12.37 0.03
C THR A 396 7.67 13.68 0.62
N GLN A 397 8.23 13.66 1.84
CA GLN A 397 8.80 14.83 2.47
C GLN A 397 10.01 15.38 1.70
N GLU A 398 10.77 14.52 1.02
CA GLU A 398 11.92 14.93 0.19
C GLU A 398 11.54 15.87 -0.98
N THR A 399 10.26 15.91 -1.34
CA THR A 399 9.71 16.76 -2.42
C THR A 399 8.91 17.95 -1.90
N ASP A 400 8.89 18.22 -0.59
CA ASP A 400 8.09 19.31 0.00
C ASP A 400 8.52 20.72 -0.45
N ASN A 401 9.78 20.86 -0.87
CA ASN A 401 10.31 22.08 -1.47
C ASN A 401 9.75 22.38 -2.88
N SER A 402 9.14 21.40 -3.55
CA SER A 402 8.81 21.47 -4.96
C SER A 402 7.32 21.28 -5.24
N VAL A 403 6.65 20.30 -4.63
CA VAL A 403 5.26 19.94 -4.95
C VAL A 403 4.46 19.57 -3.70
N GLU A 404 3.13 19.69 -3.75
CA GLU A 404 2.25 19.02 -2.77
C GLU A 404 1.85 17.64 -3.27
N VAL A 405 1.53 16.71 -2.37
CA VAL A 405 1.15 15.34 -2.74
C VAL A 405 -0.32 15.10 -2.40
N PHE A 406 -1.04 14.48 -3.33
CA PHE A 406 -2.41 14.00 -3.15
C PHE A 406 -2.55 12.53 -3.56
N ILE A 407 -3.33 11.75 -2.81
CA ILE A 407 -3.61 10.35 -3.11
C ILE A 407 -5.11 10.10 -2.93
N LEU A 408 -5.75 9.55 -3.98
CA LEU A 408 -7.21 9.35 -4.01
C LEU A 408 -7.74 8.53 -2.82
N LEU A 409 -6.99 7.54 -2.34
CA LEU A 409 -7.40 6.64 -1.26
C LEU A 409 -6.99 7.09 0.16
N ASN A 410 -6.44 8.29 0.37
CA ASN A 410 -5.95 8.70 1.70
C ASN A 410 -7.05 9.12 2.69
N THR A 411 -8.10 8.31 2.82
CA THR A 411 -9.13 8.43 3.86
C THR A 411 -9.25 7.12 4.64
N ARG A 412 -9.42 7.19 5.96
CA ARG A 412 -9.52 5.96 6.78
C ARG A 412 -10.74 5.14 6.39
N GLU A 413 -11.83 5.81 6.03
CA GLU A 413 -13.04 5.15 5.56
C GLU A 413 -12.80 4.38 4.26
N MET A 414 -12.16 4.97 3.25
CA MET A 414 -11.89 4.23 2.01
C MET A 414 -10.90 3.11 2.23
N LEU A 415 -9.87 3.30 3.07
CA LEU A 415 -8.94 2.24 3.43
C LEU A 415 -9.65 1.05 4.06
N ARG A 416 -10.57 1.30 5.02
CA ARG A 416 -11.41 0.25 5.61
C ARG A 416 -12.21 -0.50 4.56
N ARG A 417 -12.89 0.25 3.68
CA ARG A 417 -13.75 -0.33 2.64
C ARG A 417 -12.97 -1.24 1.70
N VAL A 418 -11.80 -0.81 1.22
CA VAL A 418 -11.02 -1.61 0.26
C VAL A 418 -10.33 -2.80 0.92
N THR A 419 -9.94 -2.71 2.20
CA THR A 419 -9.38 -3.86 2.93
C THR A 419 -10.45 -4.87 3.35
N SER A 420 -11.70 -4.44 3.48
CA SER A 420 -12.89 -5.28 3.71
C SER A 420 -13.36 -6.08 2.49
N ALA A 421 -12.80 -5.86 1.29
CA ALA A 421 -13.08 -6.73 0.15
C ALA A 421 -12.60 -8.18 0.43
N SER A 422 -13.27 -9.16 -0.17
CA SER A 422 -12.87 -10.57 -0.02
C SER A 422 -11.40 -10.77 -0.42
N LEU A 423 -10.67 -11.64 0.31
CA LEU A 423 -9.26 -11.92 0.00
C LEU A 423 -9.08 -12.43 -1.45
N SER A 424 -10.07 -13.13 -1.99
CA SER A 424 -10.10 -13.58 -3.39
C SER A 424 -10.14 -12.40 -4.36
N ASP A 425 -11.01 -11.41 -4.11
CA ASP A 425 -11.15 -10.23 -4.96
C ASP A 425 -9.93 -9.32 -4.89
N ARG A 426 -9.37 -9.14 -3.68
CA ARG A 426 -8.11 -8.41 -3.47
C ARG A 426 -6.95 -9.10 -4.20
N ARG A 427 -6.86 -10.43 -4.16
CA ARG A 427 -5.84 -11.21 -4.88
C ARG A 427 -5.98 -11.06 -6.40
N ARG A 428 -7.21 -11.10 -6.92
CA ARG A 428 -7.53 -10.97 -8.35
C ARG A 428 -7.56 -9.52 -8.84
N LYS A 429 -7.36 -8.54 -7.93
CA LYS A 429 -7.38 -7.10 -8.22
C LYS A 429 -8.72 -6.65 -8.83
N VAL A 430 -9.84 -7.25 -8.40
CA VAL A 430 -11.17 -7.02 -8.99
C VAL A 430 -11.55 -5.54 -8.92
N LEU A 431 -11.41 -4.91 -7.74
CA LEU A 431 -11.73 -3.49 -7.56
C LEU A 431 -11.01 -2.58 -8.55
N HIS A 432 -9.73 -2.84 -8.82
CA HIS A 432 -8.96 -2.01 -9.76
C HIS A 432 -9.48 -2.13 -11.19
N ARG A 433 -9.76 -3.36 -11.64
CA ARG A 433 -10.31 -3.61 -12.97
C ARG A 433 -11.69 -2.96 -13.12
N GLU A 434 -12.52 -3.04 -12.09
CA GLU A 434 -13.86 -2.43 -12.07
C GLU A 434 -13.81 -0.90 -12.02
N TRP A 435 -12.90 -0.29 -11.25
CA TRP A 435 -12.68 1.16 -11.28
C TRP A 435 -12.23 1.63 -12.67
N ILE A 436 -11.28 0.92 -13.29
CA ILE A 436 -10.85 1.22 -14.65
C ILE A 436 -12.01 1.05 -15.63
N ASN A 437 -12.78 -0.04 -15.54
CA ASN A 437 -13.96 -0.28 -16.39
C ASN A 437 -15.00 0.83 -16.25
N HIS A 438 -15.18 1.36 -15.05
CA HIS A 438 -16.14 2.43 -14.80
C HIS A 438 -15.68 3.77 -15.39
N PHE A 439 -14.42 4.17 -15.13
CA PHE A 439 -13.96 5.51 -15.47
C PHE A 439 -13.33 5.62 -16.87
N TRP A 440 -12.54 4.62 -17.28
CA TRP A 440 -11.90 4.61 -18.60
C TRP A 440 -11.50 3.20 -19.06
N PRO A 441 -12.46 2.38 -19.54
CA PRO A 441 -12.27 0.95 -19.77
C PRO A 441 -11.13 0.59 -20.72
N VAL A 442 -10.75 1.49 -21.64
CA VAL A 442 -9.64 1.27 -22.59
C VAL A 442 -8.32 0.92 -21.89
N LEU A 443 -8.09 1.39 -20.65
CA LEU A 443 -6.84 1.11 -19.94
C LEU A 443 -6.69 -0.35 -19.49
N ASN A 444 -7.77 -1.13 -19.48
CA ASN A 444 -7.73 -2.58 -19.21
C ASN A 444 -7.24 -3.39 -20.43
N PHE A 445 -7.13 -2.76 -21.61
CA PHE A 445 -6.64 -3.40 -22.83
C PHE A 445 -5.11 -3.47 -22.92
N TYR A 446 -4.39 -2.73 -22.07
CA TYR A 446 -2.93 -2.77 -22.02
C TYR A 446 -2.42 -3.88 -21.07
N PRO A 447 -1.30 -4.53 -21.35
CA PRO A 447 -0.72 -5.57 -20.48
C PRO A 447 -0.29 -4.97 -19.13
N ILE A 448 -0.59 -5.60 -17.99
CA ILE A 448 -0.24 -5.06 -16.66
C ILE A 448 1.11 -5.59 -16.21
N ASN A 449 2.18 -4.79 -16.32
CA ASN A 449 3.55 -5.16 -15.95
C ASN A 449 4.09 -6.47 -16.59
N GLU A 450 3.41 -6.98 -17.61
CA GLU A 450 3.70 -8.23 -18.30
C GLU A 450 3.98 -7.96 -19.78
N GLN A 451 4.60 -8.92 -20.47
CA GLN A 451 4.84 -8.82 -21.92
C GLN A 451 3.62 -9.25 -22.75
N GLU A 452 2.67 -9.94 -22.13
CA GLU A 452 1.58 -10.62 -22.83
C GLU A 452 0.45 -9.65 -23.19
N ASN A 453 0.19 -9.50 -24.47
CA ASN A 453 -0.89 -8.66 -24.98
C ASN A 453 -2.26 -9.35 -24.85
N LEU A 454 -3.34 -8.60 -25.09
CA LEU A 454 -4.72 -9.10 -25.09
C LEU A 454 -4.93 -10.37 -25.91
N TYR A 455 -4.21 -10.53 -27.02
CA TYR A 455 -4.35 -11.71 -27.86
C TYR A 455 -3.84 -12.97 -27.15
N THR A 456 -2.74 -12.88 -26.41
CA THR A 456 -2.22 -13.98 -25.58
C THR A 456 -3.19 -14.33 -24.46
N LEU A 457 -3.66 -13.33 -23.70
CA LEU A 457 -4.62 -13.52 -22.60
C LEU A 457 -5.97 -14.07 -23.09
N TYR A 458 -6.46 -13.59 -24.23
CA TYR A 458 -7.69 -14.08 -24.87
C TYR A 458 -7.53 -15.53 -25.34
N LYS A 459 -6.39 -15.87 -25.94
CA LYS A 459 -6.10 -17.23 -26.41
C LYS A 459 -6.00 -18.22 -25.24
N GLU A 460 -5.42 -17.81 -24.11
CA GLU A 460 -5.35 -18.64 -22.90
C GLU A 460 -6.72 -18.82 -22.24
N GLN A 461 -7.59 -17.80 -22.26
CA GLN A 461 -8.96 -17.92 -21.76
C GLN A 461 -9.88 -18.72 -22.69
N GLN A 462 -9.66 -18.71 -24.01
CA GLN A 462 -10.41 -19.55 -24.95
C GLN A 462 -10.00 -21.03 -24.95
N GLY A 463 -8.88 -21.37 -24.30
CA GLY A 463 -8.37 -22.74 -24.17
C GLY A 463 -8.54 -23.36 -22.78
N SER A 464 -9.39 -22.83 -21.89
CA SER A 464 -9.44 -23.34 -20.52
C SER A 464 -10.24 -24.65 -20.42
N VAL A 465 -9.52 -25.74 -20.18
CA VAL A 465 -10.11 -26.99 -19.68
C VAL A 465 -10.34 -26.83 -18.19
N GLU A 466 -11.61 -26.87 -17.78
CA GLU A 466 -11.97 -26.90 -16.37
C GLU A 466 -11.84 -28.32 -15.80
N ILE A 467 -11.39 -28.40 -14.56
CA ILE A 467 -11.27 -29.65 -13.82
C ILE A 467 -12.42 -29.71 -12.81
N GLU A 468 -13.19 -30.80 -12.81
CA GLU A 468 -14.33 -30.99 -11.91
C GLU A 468 -14.24 -32.37 -11.23
N GLY A 469 -14.40 -32.46 -9.91
CA GLY A 469 -14.47 -33.76 -9.23
C GLY A 469 -14.67 -33.67 -7.71
N ASP A 470 -15.61 -34.46 -7.20
CA ASP A 470 -16.03 -34.42 -5.79
C ASP A 470 -15.01 -35.04 -4.83
N ASP A 471 -14.18 -35.97 -5.32
CA ASP A 471 -13.22 -36.72 -4.52
C ASP A 471 -11.78 -36.23 -4.67
N VAL A 472 -11.59 -35.07 -5.31
CA VAL A 472 -10.29 -34.42 -5.50
C VAL A 472 -10.30 -33.00 -4.94
N ILE A 473 -9.11 -32.49 -4.63
CA ILE A 473 -8.83 -31.10 -4.31
C ILE A 473 -8.07 -30.54 -5.51
N ILE A 474 -8.57 -29.43 -6.04
CA ILE A 474 -8.00 -28.74 -7.21
C ILE A 474 -7.35 -27.45 -6.70
N ALA A 475 -6.04 -27.32 -6.93
CA ALA A 475 -5.26 -26.17 -6.48
C ALA A 475 -4.34 -25.68 -7.61
N GLY A 476 -4.83 -24.76 -8.43
CA GLY A 476 -4.15 -24.35 -9.66
C GLY A 476 -4.19 -25.48 -10.70
N ASP A 477 -3.01 -25.88 -11.17
CA ASP A 477 -2.78 -26.99 -12.11
C ASP A 477 -2.70 -28.37 -11.43
N GLN A 478 -2.83 -28.43 -10.09
CA GLN A 478 -2.68 -29.68 -9.34
C GLN A 478 -4.02 -30.34 -9.04
N VAL A 479 -4.09 -31.65 -9.25
CA VAL A 479 -5.17 -32.53 -8.80
C VAL A 479 -4.65 -33.48 -7.73
N VAL A 480 -5.26 -33.43 -6.55
CA VAL A 480 -4.90 -34.26 -5.40
C VAL A 480 -6.13 -34.99 -4.87
N PRO A 481 -6.14 -36.33 -4.76
CA PRO A 481 -7.26 -37.05 -4.13
C PRO A 481 -7.53 -36.55 -2.71
N LYS A 482 -8.80 -36.49 -2.28
CA LYS A 482 -9.14 -36.19 -0.88
C LYS A 482 -8.67 -37.34 0.04
N PHE A 483 -8.22 -36.99 1.24
CA PHE A 483 -7.82 -37.95 2.27
C PHE A 483 -8.69 -37.76 3.53
N PRO A 484 -9.09 -38.83 4.25
CA PRO A 484 -8.82 -40.25 3.99
C PRO A 484 -9.47 -40.77 2.69
N LEU A 485 -8.78 -41.69 2.00
CA LEU A 485 -9.30 -42.31 0.78
C LEU A 485 -10.56 -43.13 1.11
N LYS A 486 -11.70 -42.77 0.53
CA LYS A 486 -12.97 -43.48 0.73
C LYS A 486 -13.18 -44.64 -0.25
N LYS A 487 -12.48 -44.61 -1.39
CA LYS A 487 -12.61 -45.57 -2.49
C LYS A 487 -11.27 -45.77 -3.19
N THR A 488 -11.13 -46.91 -3.86
CA THR A 488 -9.93 -47.27 -4.64
C THR A 488 -9.87 -46.59 -6.00
N GLU A 489 -10.98 -46.03 -6.47
CA GLU A 489 -11.07 -45.31 -7.75
C GLU A 489 -11.57 -43.88 -7.51
N VAL A 490 -10.73 -42.89 -7.81
CA VAL A 490 -11.03 -41.47 -7.63
C VAL A 490 -11.11 -40.81 -8.99
N THR A 491 -12.30 -40.34 -9.36
CA THR A 491 -12.60 -39.82 -10.70
C THR A 491 -12.75 -38.30 -10.68
N PHE A 492 -12.25 -37.66 -11.73
CA PHE A 492 -12.48 -36.26 -12.03
C PHE A 492 -12.61 -36.10 -13.56
N ASN A 493 -13.18 -34.98 -13.99
CA ASN A 493 -13.46 -34.69 -15.38
C ASN A 493 -12.65 -33.48 -15.83
N LEU A 494 -12.17 -33.55 -17.07
CA LEU A 494 -11.58 -32.46 -17.83
C LEU A 494 -12.63 -32.00 -18.83
N ARG A 495 -13.15 -30.79 -18.67
CA ARG A 495 -14.18 -30.20 -19.53
C ARG A 495 -13.61 -29.04 -20.32
N ASN A 496 -13.59 -29.14 -21.64
CA ASN A 496 -13.27 -28.00 -22.48
C ASN A 496 -14.53 -27.13 -22.65
N LYS A 497 -14.51 -25.91 -22.11
CA LYS A 497 -15.58 -24.91 -22.32
C LYS A 497 -15.27 -23.94 -23.47
N GLY A 498 -14.14 -24.13 -24.14
CA GLY A 498 -13.72 -23.37 -25.30
C GLY A 498 -14.39 -23.83 -26.60
N THR A 499 -14.15 -23.05 -27.66
CA THR A 499 -14.68 -23.31 -29.01
C THR A 499 -13.68 -24.03 -29.93
N GLU A 500 -12.46 -24.25 -29.45
CA GLU A 500 -11.38 -24.93 -30.17
C GLU A 500 -10.86 -26.14 -29.36
N PRO A 501 -10.30 -27.19 -30.01
CA PRO A 501 -9.70 -28.32 -29.31
C PRO A 501 -8.54 -27.86 -28.41
N CYS A 502 -8.52 -28.32 -27.16
CA CYS A 502 -7.49 -27.96 -26.20
C CYS A 502 -6.57 -29.15 -25.90
N ALA A 503 -5.26 -28.97 -26.05
CA ALA A 503 -4.27 -29.96 -25.67
C ALA A 503 -3.91 -29.81 -24.18
N VAL A 504 -4.13 -30.87 -23.41
CA VAL A 504 -3.83 -30.95 -21.98
C VAL A 504 -2.74 -31.98 -21.74
N ASN A 505 -1.78 -31.67 -20.88
CA ASN A 505 -0.72 -32.58 -20.48
C ASN A 505 -0.89 -33.03 -19.03
N ILE A 506 -1.11 -34.32 -18.79
CA ILE A 506 -1.20 -34.89 -17.44
C ILE A 506 0.15 -35.49 -17.03
N MET A 507 0.69 -35.02 -15.91
CA MET A 507 1.98 -35.44 -15.37
C MET A 507 1.84 -36.00 -13.95
N SER A 508 2.62 -37.05 -13.67
CA SER A 508 2.80 -37.56 -12.30
C SER A 508 4.18 -37.20 -11.74
N HIS A 509 4.24 -36.95 -10.42
CA HIS A 509 5.51 -36.74 -9.70
C HIS A 509 6.05 -38.02 -9.04
N TYR A 510 5.35 -39.14 -9.15
CA TYR A 510 5.69 -40.36 -8.43
C TYR A 510 6.62 -41.27 -9.24
N LYS A 511 7.89 -41.31 -8.81
CA LYS A 511 8.99 -41.99 -9.53
C LYS A 511 9.42 -43.33 -8.93
N ASN A 512 8.79 -43.79 -7.85
CA ASN A 512 9.23 -45.00 -7.16
C ASN A 512 8.91 -46.26 -7.99
N ALA A 513 9.93 -46.87 -8.58
CA ALA A 513 9.81 -48.07 -9.42
C ALA A 513 9.35 -49.31 -8.63
N ALA A 514 9.63 -49.39 -7.32
CA ALA A 514 9.19 -50.51 -6.49
C ALA A 514 7.67 -50.52 -6.22
N ALA A 515 6.98 -49.42 -6.55
CA ALA A 515 5.54 -49.25 -6.34
C ALA A 515 4.75 -49.30 -7.66
N VAL A 516 5.34 -49.82 -8.74
CA VAL A 516 4.61 -50.07 -10.00
C VAL A 516 3.45 -51.04 -9.73
N GLY A 517 2.28 -50.76 -10.31
CA GLY A 517 1.05 -51.53 -10.07
C GLY A 517 0.28 -51.15 -8.79
N THR A 518 0.80 -50.19 -8.01
CA THR A 518 0.06 -49.64 -6.85
C THR A 518 -0.89 -48.52 -7.25
N LEU A 519 -0.41 -47.64 -8.13
CA LEU A 519 -1.12 -46.49 -8.65
C LEU A 519 -1.15 -46.54 -10.16
N SER A 520 -2.32 -46.36 -10.73
CA SER A 520 -2.49 -46.20 -12.17
C SER A 520 -3.51 -45.11 -12.46
N LEU A 521 -3.36 -44.47 -13.63
CA LEU A 521 -4.27 -43.47 -14.13
C LEU A 521 -4.99 -44.06 -15.34
N GLN A 522 -6.31 -44.15 -15.25
CA GLN A 522 -7.15 -44.48 -16.39
C GLN A 522 -7.61 -43.18 -17.06
N ILE A 523 -7.33 -43.05 -18.36
CA ILE A 523 -7.83 -41.97 -19.22
C ILE A 523 -8.60 -42.67 -20.35
N ALA A 524 -9.92 -42.46 -20.42
CA ALA A 524 -10.80 -43.24 -21.29
C ALA A 524 -10.57 -44.76 -21.10
N ASP A 525 -10.28 -45.51 -22.17
CA ASP A 525 -10.08 -46.96 -22.13
C ASP A 525 -8.62 -47.40 -21.87
N GLN A 526 -7.71 -46.45 -21.63
CA GLN A 526 -6.29 -46.73 -21.47
C GLN A 526 -5.85 -46.50 -20.03
N CYS A 527 -5.03 -47.43 -19.51
CA CYS A 527 -4.52 -47.38 -18.15
C CYS A 527 -3.00 -47.22 -18.16
N TYR A 528 -2.51 -46.24 -17.40
CA TYR A 528 -1.12 -45.85 -17.35
C TYR A 528 -0.58 -46.02 -15.93
N PRO A 529 0.55 -46.72 -15.72
CA PRO A 529 1.23 -46.67 -14.43
C PRO A 529 1.73 -45.24 -14.19
N TYR A 530 1.62 -44.75 -12.95
CA TYR A 530 2.01 -43.37 -12.59
C TYR A 530 3.46 -43.03 -12.98
N GLN A 531 4.36 -44.00 -12.88
CA GLN A 531 5.78 -43.86 -13.23
C GLN A 531 5.98 -43.53 -14.72
N ALA A 532 5.10 -44.02 -15.60
CA ALA A 532 5.14 -43.74 -17.03
C ALA A 532 4.61 -42.33 -17.39
N LEU A 533 3.96 -41.65 -16.46
CA LEU A 533 3.41 -40.30 -16.65
C LEU A 533 4.37 -39.20 -16.19
N THR A 534 5.60 -39.55 -15.80
CA THR A 534 6.58 -38.58 -15.28
C THR A 534 7.12 -37.63 -16.35
N THR A 535 7.05 -38.03 -17.62
CA THR A 535 7.36 -37.19 -18.80
C THR A 535 6.12 -36.45 -19.35
N GLY A 536 4.94 -36.70 -18.77
CA GLY A 536 3.67 -36.17 -19.25
C GLY A 536 3.01 -37.04 -20.32
N LYS A 537 1.68 -37.01 -20.31
CA LYS A 537 0.81 -37.58 -21.33
C LYS A 537 -0.10 -36.49 -21.87
N SER A 538 0.12 -36.11 -23.12
CA SER A 538 -0.76 -35.19 -23.84
C SER A 538 -2.05 -35.88 -24.28
N LEU A 539 -3.17 -35.19 -24.10
CA LEU A 539 -4.50 -35.54 -24.58
C LEU A 539 -5.15 -34.30 -25.18
N VAL A 540 -6.02 -34.47 -26.17
CA VAL A 540 -6.80 -33.38 -26.74
C VAL A 540 -8.24 -33.51 -26.25
N VAL A 541 -8.77 -32.43 -25.67
CA VAL A 541 -10.18 -32.32 -25.28
C VAL A 541 -10.88 -31.46 -26.34
N GLU A 542 -11.74 -32.07 -27.14
CA GLU A 542 -12.54 -31.39 -28.16
C GLU A 542 -13.46 -30.31 -27.53
N PRO A 543 -13.92 -29.30 -28.30
CA PRO A 543 -14.88 -28.30 -27.83
C PRO A 543 -16.13 -28.95 -27.21
N ASP A 544 -16.59 -28.42 -26.07
CA ASP A 544 -17.67 -28.98 -25.25
C ASP A 544 -17.45 -30.45 -24.79
N GLY A 545 -16.26 -30.99 -25.06
CA GLY A 545 -15.87 -32.35 -24.74
C GLY A 545 -15.59 -32.52 -23.25
N VAL A 546 -15.89 -33.72 -22.76
CA VAL A 546 -15.59 -34.14 -21.39
C VAL A 546 -14.74 -35.40 -21.44
N VAL A 547 -13.54 -35.34 -20.88
CA VAL A 547 -12.67 -36.50 -20.69
C VAL A 547 -12.68 -36.88 -19.21
N SER A 548 -13.12 -38.09 -18.90
CA SER A 548 -13.09 -38.60 -17.54
C SER A 548 -11.76 -39.28 -17.24
N VAL A 549 -11.16 -38.92 -16.11
CA VAL A 549 -9.86 -39.41 -15.65
C VAL A 549 -10.05 -40.06 -14.28
N THR A 550 -9.59 -41.29 -14.13
CA THR A 550 -9.74 -42.06 -12.89
C THR A 550 -8.38 -42.49 -12.33
N ILE A 551 -8.09 -42.04 -11.11
CA ILE A 551 -6.94 -42.47 -10.32
C ILE A 551 -7.31 -43.79 -9.65
N LYS A 552 -6.57 -44.86 -9.95
CA LYS A 552 -6.79 -46.20 -9.41
C LYS A 552 -5.68 -46.59 -8.45
N TYR A 553 -6.10 -46.91 -7.23
CA TYR A 553 -5.31 -47.58 -6.22
C TYR A 553 -5.61 -49.08 -6.27
N ASN A 554 -4.60 -49.93 -6.14
CA ASN A 554 -4.81 -51.39 -6.07
C ASN A 554 -5.54 -51.85 -4.79
N LYS A 555 -5.56 -51.00 -3.75
CA LYS A 555 -6.31 -51.18 -2.50
C LYS A 555 -6.51 -49.85 -1.78
N LEU A 556 -7.33 -49.84 -0.73
CA LEU A 556 -7.46 -48.67 0.15
C LEU A 556 -6.20 -48.51 1.00
N TYR A 557 -5.68 -47.28 1.03
CA TYR A 557 -4.51 -46.90 1.81
C TYR A 557 -4.90 -45.94 2.94
N ASP A 558 -4.36 -46.20 4.13
CA ASP A 558 -4.61 -45.47 5.38
C ASP A 558 -3.53 -44.42 5.70
N ARG A 559 -2.51 -44.28 4.85
CA ARG A 559 -1.42 -43.31 5.02
C ARG A 559 -1.55 -42.15 4.02
N GLU A 560 -1.45 -40.92 4.53
CA GLU A 560 -1.49 -39.68 3.75
C GLU A 560 -0.38 -39.62 2.66
N SER A 561 0.72 -40.37 2.83
CA SER A 561 1.78 -40.46 1.82
C SER A 561 1.26 -40.93 0.44
N TRP A 562 0.21 -41.76 0.42
CA TRP A 562 -0.42 -42.24 -0.82
C TRP A 562 -1.31 -41.18 -1.49
N GLN A 563 -1.77 -40.17 -0.74
CA GLN A 563 -2.41 -38.98 -1.30
C GLN A 563 -1.37 -38.14 -2.07
N LYS A 564 -0.20 -37.92 -1.46
CA LYS A 564 0.91 -37.16 -2.08
C LYS A 564 1.46 -37.89 -3.31
N ALA A 565 1.56 -39.22 -3.25
CA ALA A 565 1.99 -40.06 -4.38
C ALA A 565 1.02 -39.99 -5.57
N ALA A 566 -0.27 -39.82 -5.31
CA ALA A 566 -1.30 -39.78 -6.35
C ALA A 566 -1.51 -38.38 -6.98
N ARG A 567 -0.74 -37.37 -6.56
CA ARG A 567 -0.80 -36.02 -7.11
C ARG A 567 -0.48 -36.02 -8.60
N LEU A 568 -1.30 -35.28 -9.35
CA LEU A 568 -1.12 -35.01 -10.77
C LEU A 568 -0.99 -33.51 -11.00
N THR A 569 -0.26 -33.16 -12.06
CA THR A 569 -0.22 -31.82 -12.65
C THR A 569 -0.88 -31.86 -14.02
N ILE A 570 -1.73 -30.89 -14.31
CA ILE A 570 -2.53 -30.78 -15.53
C ILE A 570 -2.27 -29.41 -16.13
N ASN A 571 -1.54 -29.38 -17.24
CA ASN A 571 -1.08 -28.16 -17.93
C ASN A 571 -1.66 -28.03 -19.33
#